data_AF-A0A7C1X2Q2-F1
#
_entry.id   AF-A0A7C1X2Q2-F1
#
_cell.length_a   1.000
_cell.length_b   1.000
_cell.length_c   1.000
_cell.angle_alpha   90.00
_cell.angle_beta   90.00
_cell.angle_gamma   90.00
#
_symmetry.space_group_name_H-M   'P 1'
#
loop_
_entity.id
_entity.type
_entity.pdbx_description
1 polymer ?
#
loop_
_entity_poly.entity_id
_entity_poly.type
_entity_poly.pdbx_seq_one_letter_code
_entity_poly.pdbx_strand_id
1 'polypeptide(L)'
;MLMWLAAALAFLLSAHTFAQVAGDQQINERLILRVLSAPGDLDLDRRSTYYPYPFSPTDSIAAVFRARCATYSLRLDGMEELEAFRAALAWVGTRWRHSSDNTVAPFVTTLDLLERAQHGERFTCVEYARLLVDVLVAYGYPARVVGLSKEDIETRPQGARHVAVEAWSTTYHKWLFLDPQWGCYPCMDGAWLSAYELVNAIIAGKLEQIELVPAGEVCAYYRITPDELVEQYRIFLAPYTGFLDYPYVYDGKYTLLMYICKKSLPLPLAFQGVPLSGLFYTRSWRKAYGALDQTHVTFRYSGDYHPQRGFTQPAYTLDIATTLPWVQHFEVRLDSGSWQPISSARYQWKLHRGVNTIELRAVGYSGVRSRSSSVTVFWGLPGELPKLSSTQ
;
A
#
# COMPACT_ATOMS: atom_id res chain seq x y z
N MET A 1 -70.23 23.90 -29.25
CA MET A 1 -69.54 23.95 -27.94
C MET A 1 -69.28 25.43 -27.64
N LEU A 2 -70.34 26.16 -27.26
CA LEU A 2 -70.59 26.67 -25.89
C LEU A 2 -69.36 27.36 -25.27
N MET A 3 -69.39 28.59 -24.75
CA MET A 3 -70.39 29.66 -24.72
C MET A 3 -69.72 30.89 -24.05
N TRP A 4 -69.85 32.07 -24.66
CA TRP A 4 -70.26 33.36 -24.06
C TRP A 4 -69.43 34.16 -23.02
N LEU A 5 -69.20 35.45 -23.40
CA LEU A 5 -69.32 36.76 -22.67
C LEU A 5 -68.56 36.99 -21.35
N ALA A 6 -68.18 38.20 -20.91
CA ALA A 6 -68.15 39.59 -21.40
C ALA A 6 -67.38 40.42 -20.34
N ALA A 7 -66.50 41.32 -20.75
CA ALA A 7 -66.56 42.78 -20.53
C ALA A 7 -66.11 43.36 -19.16
N ALA A 8 -65.04 44.16 -19.27
CA ALA A 8 -64.78 45.49 -18.67
C ALA A 8 -64.65 45.67 -17.14
N LEU A 9 -63.52 46.26 -16.69
CA LEU A 9 -63.42 47.68 -16.33
C LEU A 9 -61.98 48.07 -15.93
N ALA A 10 -61.62 49.31 -16.26
CA ALA A 10 -60.35 49.99 -15.99
C ALA A 10 -60.11 50.28 -14.49
N PHE A 11 -58.85 50.54 -14.08
CA PHE A 11 -58.42 51.85 -13.56
C PHE A 11 -56.95 51.90 -13.07
N LEU A 12 -56.25 52.93 -13.56
CA LEU A 12 -55.18 53.77 -12.99
C LEU A 12 -53.95 53.16 -12.29
N LEU A 13 -52.80 53.45 -12.92
CA LEU A 13 -51.51 53.70 -12.26
C LEU A 13 -51.64 54.86 -11.24
N SER A 14 -51.12 54.64 -10.04
CA SER A 14 -50.51 55.70 -9.24
C SER A 14 -49.25 55.16 -8.55
N ALA A 15 -48.11 55.65 -9.01
CA ALA A 15 -46.83 55.46 -8.33
C ALA A 15 -46.81 56.34 -7.09
N HIS A 16 -46.66 55.73 -5.92
CA HIS A 16 -46.21 56.43 -4.72
C HIS A 16 -44.91 55.80 -4.23
N THR A 17 -43.85 56.58 -4.44
CA THR A 17 -42.51 56.43 -3.89
C THR A 17 -42.55 56.28 -2.37
N PHE A 18 -41.99 55.20 -1.85
CA PHE A 18 -41.40 55.21 -0.52
C PHE A 18 -39.89 55.32 -0.66
N ALA A 19 -39.39 56.42 -0.11
CA ALA A 19 -37.98 56.73 0.04
C ALA A 19 -37.25 55.56 0.72
N GLN A 20 -36.21 55.07 0.05
CA GLN A 20 -35.28 54.12 0.62
C GLN A 20 -34.51 54.85 1.72
N VAL A 21 -34.87 54.59 2.98
CA VAL A 21 -34.09 55.03 4.13
C VAL A 21 -32.73 54.32 4.04
N ALA A 22 -31.70 55.10 3.78
CA ALA A 22 -30.31 54.70 3.98
C ALA A 22 -30.11 54.46 5.48
N GLY A 23 -30.20 53.20 5.90
CA GLY A 23 -30.17 52.84 7.31
C GLY A 23 -30.35 51.36 7.54
N ASP A 24 -29.56 50.55 6.86
CA ASP A 24 -29.05 49.26 7.35
C ASP A 24 -28.14 48.66 6.25
N GLN A 25 -26.91 49.18 6.15
CA GLN A 25 -25.83 48.26 5.80
C GLN A 25 -25.59 47.40 7.04
N GLN A 26 -26.53 46.49 7.30
CA GLN A 26 -26.23 45.31 8.07
C GLN A 26 -25.21 44.57 7.22
N ILE A 27 -23.93 44.82 7.48
CA ILE A 27 -22.84 43.97 7.01
C ILE A 27 -23.08 42.64 7.73
N ASN A 28 -24.04 41.86 7.22
CA ASN A 28 -24.27 40.47 7.55
C ASN A 28 -23.14 39.70 6.87
N GLU A 29 -21.91 39.93 7.32
CA GLU A 29 -20.78 39.13 6.90
C GLU A 29 -21.06 37.69 7.33
N ARG A 30 -21.40 36.87 6.34
CA ARG A 30 -21.66 35.45 6.54
C ARG A 30 -20.35 34.77 6.87
N LEU A 31 -20.39 33.88 7.87
CA LEU A 31 -19.28 32.99 8.14
C LEU A 31 -19.07 32.09 6.91
N ILE A 32 -17.82 32.00 6.48
CA ILE A 32 -17.39 31.17 5.36
C ILE A 32 -16.72 29.90 5.87
N LEU A 33 -16.74 28.87 5.03
CA LEU A 33 -15.97 27.66 5.21
C LEU A 33 -15.05 27.48 4.01
N ARG A 34 -13.75 27.26 4.26
CA ARG A 34 -12.74 27.22 3.19
C ARG A 34 -11.71 26.13 3.49
N VAL A 35 -11.55 25.17 2.57
CA VAL A 35 -10.41 24.23 2.63
C VAL A 35 -9.13 25.01 2.31
N LEU A 36 -8.21 25.06 3.28
CA LEU A 36 -6.91 25.72 3.13
C LEU A 36 -5.87 24.76 2.55
N SER A 37 -5.89 23.49 2.98
CA SER A 37 -5.04 22.43 2.43
C SER A 37 -5.75 21.08 2.52
N ALA A 38 -5.47 20.22 1.54
CA ALA A 38 -5.88 18.83 1.49
C ALA A 38 -4.83 18.06 0.67
N PRO A 39 -4.76 16.72 0.76
CA PRO A 39 -3.84 15.94 -0.05
C PRO A 39 -4.15 16.11 -1.54
N GLY A 40 -3.15 16.54 -2.33
CA GLY A 40 -3.34 16.88 -3.75
C GLY A 40 -3.24 15.71 -4.73
N ASP A 41 -2.50 14.65 -4.38
CA ASP A 41 -2.08 13.59 -5.31
C ASP A 41 -2.45 12.15 -4.86
N LEU A 42 -3.57 11.99 -4.14
CA LEU A 42 -4.04 10.66 -3.76
C LEU A 42 -4.80 10.01 -4.94
N ASP A 43 -4.11 9.16 -5.70
CA ASP A 43 -4.77 8.19 -6.59
C ASP A 43 -5.70 7.31 -5.75
N LEU A 44 -6.95 7.10 -6.19
CA LEU A 44 -7.89 6.17 -5.54
C LEU A 44 -7.46 4.74 -5.87
N ASP A 45 -6.33 4.35 -5.29
CA ASP A 45 -5.62 3.16 -5.69
C ASP A 45 -6.21 1.92 -5.04
N ARG A 46 -7.09 1.22 -5.76
CA ARG A 46 -7.65 -0.05 -5.32
C ARG A 46 -6.80 -1.26 -5.70
N ARG A 47 -5.54 -1.07 -6.13
CA ARG A 47 -4.68 -2.21 -6.54
C ARG A 47 -4.45 -3.22 -5.42
N SER A 48 -4.64 -2.84 -4.16
CA SER A 48 -4.66 -3.76 -3.02
C SER A 48 -5.65 -4.92 -3.18
N THR A 49 -6.78 -4.71 -3.87
CA THR A 49 -7.79 -5.75 -4.12
C THR A 49 -7.35 -6.79 -5.15
N TYR A 50 -6.29 -6.51 -5.91
CA TYR A 50 -5.75 -7.43 -6.91
C TYR A 50 -4.59 -8.26 -6.37
N TYR A 51 -4.14 -8.02 -5.13
CA TYR A 51 -3.07 -8.81 -4.52
C TYR A 51 -3.65 -9.99 -3.75
N PRO A 52 -3.37 -11.25 -4.18
CA PRO A 52 -3.79 -12.41 -3.42
C PRO A 52 -2.92 -12.56 -2.18
N TYR A 53 -3.55 -12.69 -1.02
CA TYR A 53 -2.91 -13.13 0.22
C TYR A 53 -3.27 -14.58 0.49
N PRO A 54 -2.35 -15.38 1.10
CA PRO A 54 -2.62 -16.79 1.41
C PRO A 54 -3.77 -16.95 2.42
N PHE A 55 -3.91 -16.00 3.35
CA PHE A 55 -4.95 -15.92 4.38
C PHE A 55 -4.96 -14.51 5.01
N SER A 56 -5.93 -14.21 5.87
CA SER A 56 -5.89 -13.02 6.74
C SER A 56 -5.17 -13.32 8.06
N PRO A 57 -4.37 -12.39 8.63
CA PRO A 57 -3.77 -12.53 9.96
C PRO A 57 -4.80 -12.71 11.09
N THR A 58 -6.05 -12.33 10.85
CA THR A 58 -7.19 -12.52 11.77
C THR A 58 -7.81 -13.91 11.69
N ASP A 59 -7.48 -14.70 10.66
CA ASP A 59 -8.02 -16.04 10.49
C ASP A 59 -7.40 -17.00 11.51
N SER A 60 -8.15 -18.04 11.88
CA SER A 60 -7.67 -19.07 12.80
C SER A 60 -6.39 -19.75 12.31
N ILE A 61 -6.26 -19.94 10.99
CA ILE A 61 -5.06 -20.53 10.38
C ILE A 61 -3.80 -19.69 10.63
N ALA A 62 -3.91 -18.36 10.61
CA ALA A 62 -2.78 -17.48 10.90
C ALA A 62 -2.33 -17.60 12.37
N ALA A 63 -3.27 -17.77 13.30
CA ALA A 63 -2.95 -18.01 14.70
C ALA A 63 -2.22 -19.35 14.90
N VAL A 64 -2.68 -20.42 14.23
CA VAL A 64 -1.98 -21.72 14.20
C VAL A 64 -0.59 -21.58 13.61
N PHE A 65 -0.47 -20.82 12.52
CA PHE A 65 0.81 -20.58 11.84
C PHE A 65 1.82 -19.87 12.75
N ARG A 66 1.41 -18.79 13.43
CA ARG A 66 2.26 -18.08 14.40
C ARG A 66 2.66 -18.98 15.57
N ALA A 67 1.71 -19.77 16.10
CA ALA A 67 2.00 -20.71 17.18
C ALA A 67 3.03 -21.76 16.74
N ARG A 68 2.91 -22.30 15.52
CA ARG A 68 3.88 -23.24 14.94
C ARG A 68 5.23 -22.56 14.72
N CYS A 69 5.31 -21.41 14.05
CA CYS A 69 6.57 -20.68 13.85
C CYS A 69 7.37 -20.46 15.14
N ALA A 70 6.66 -20.25 16.25
CA ALA A 70 7.30 -20.07 17.54
C ALA A 70 7.87 -21.33 18.18
N THR A 71 7.32 -22.51 17.88
CA THR A 71 8.00 -23.77 18.27
C THR A 71 9.34 -23.93 17.56
N TYR A 72 9.57 -23.15 16.50
CA TYR A 72 10.83 -23.00 15.78
C TYR A 72 11.54 -21.68 16.09
N SER A 73 11.24 -21.06 17.25
CA SER A 73 11.92 -19.86 17.75
C SER A 73 11.75 -18.58 16.91
N LEU A 74 10.67 -18.44 16.13
CA LEU A 74 10.30 -17.16 15.51
C LEU A 74 9.17 -16.45 16.26
N ARG A 75 9.42 -15.21 16.68
CA ARG A 75 8.43 -14.27 17.22
C ARG A 75 8.73 -12.89 16.61
N LEU A 76 7.73 -12.27 15.98
CA LEU A 76 7.87 -10.94 15.38
C LEU A 76 7.03 -9.87 16.10
N ASP A 77 6.24 -10.26 17.09
CA ASP A 77 5.34 -9.36 17.82
C ASP A 77 6.14 -8.26 18.54
N GLY A 78 5.72 -7.00 18.35
CA GLY A 78 6.33 -5.84 19.00
C GLY A 78 7.66 -5.38 18.40
N MET A 79 8.16 -6.02 17.35
CA MET A 79 9.34 -5.54 16.59
C MET A 79 8.97 -4.35 15.71
N GLU A 80 9.95 -3.47 15.49
CA GLU A 80 9.84 -2.46 14.44
C GLU A 80 9.75 -3.13 13.06
N GLU A 81 9.03 -2.49 12.12
CA GLU A 81 8.63 -3.13 10.85
C GLU A 81 9.83 -3.71 10.07
N LEU A 82 10.89 -2.92 9.89
CA LEU A 82 12.08 -3.38 9.17
C LEU A 82 12.85 -4.47 9.92
N GLU A 83 12.84 -4.42 11.26
CA GLU A 83 13.46 -5.46 12.09
C GLU A 83 12.68 -6.78 11.96
N ALA A 84 11.35 -6.72 11.97
CA ALA A 84 10.50 -7.88 11.73
C ALA A 84 10.78 -8.52 10.36
N PHE A 85 10.95 -7.71 9.30
CA PHE A 85 11.29 -8.22 7.97
C PHE A 85 12.64 -8.92 7.95
N ARG A 86 13.66 -8.33 8.59
CA ARG A 86 15.01 -8.90 8.67
C ARG A 86 15.03 -10.19 9.50
N ALA A 87 14.37 -10.20 10.65
CA ALA A 87 14.25 -11.38 11.50
C ALA A 87 13.54 -12.53 10.78
N ALA A 88 12.42 -12.25 10.09
CA ALA A 88 11.71 -13.22 9.27
C ALA A 88 12.58 -13.75 8.13
N LEU A 89 13.28 -12.86 7.41
CA LEU A 89 14.16 -13.21 6.30
C LEU A 89 15.31 -14.13 6.76
N ALA A 90 16.02 -13.75 7.82
CA ALA A 90 17.12 -14.52 8.39
C ALA A 90 16.65 -15.88 8.90
N TRP A 91 15.49 -15.90 9.57
CA TRP A 91 14.87 -17.14 10.04
C TRP A 91 14.54 -18.05 8.85
N VAL A 92 13.81 -17.57 7.84
CA VAL A 92 13.45 -18.41 6.68
C VAL A 92 14.68 -18.93 5.93
N GLY A 93 15.70 -18.08 5.70
CA GLY A 93 16.92 -18.45 4.99
C GLY A 93 17.80 -19.48 5.69
N THR A 94 17.47 -19.87 6.92
CA THR A 94 18.16 -20.90 7.71
C THR A 94 17.29 -22.13 7.98
N ARG A 95 16.19 -22.31 7.25
CA ARG A 95 15.30 -23.48 7.41
C ARG A 95 15.74 -24.72 6.64
N TRP A 96 16.36 -24.55 5.49
CA TRP A 96 16.97 -25.65 4.75
C TRP A 96 18.16 -25.10 3.95
N ARG A 97 18.82 -25.96 3.17
CA ARG A 97 19.75 -25.53 2.11
C ARG A 97 19.03 -25.63 0.77
N HIS A 98 19.32 -24.72 -0.15
CA HIS A 98 18.71 -24.75 -1.48
C HIS A 98 19.00 -26.07 -2.22
N SER A 99 18.00 -26.58 -2.94
CA SER A 99 18.13 -27.69 -3.88
C SER A 99 17.28 -27.39 -5.11
N SER A 100 17.90 -27.35 -6.29
CA SER A 100 17.23 -27.00 -7.55
C SER A 100 16.32 -28.11 -8.09
N ASP A 101 16.46 -29.33 -7.57
CA ASP A 101 15.79 -30.53 -8.12
C ASP A 101 14.52 -30.92 -7.36
N ASN A 102 14.18 -30.23 -6.26
CA ASN A 102 13.05 -30.62 -5.40
C ASN A 102 11.96 -29.56 -5.37
N THR A 103 11.17 -29.50 -6.45
CA THR A 103 9.97 -28.66 -6.50
C THR A 103 8.80 -29.42 -5.86
N VAL A 104 8.07 -28.75 -4.97
CA VAL A 104 6.93 -29.34 -4.29
C VAL A 104 5.62 -28.88 -4.91
N ALA A 105 4.62 -29.76 -4.93
CA ALA A 105 3.30 -29.40 -5.44
C ALA A 105 2.70 -28.19 -4.68
N PRO A 106 2.00 -27.26 -5.37
CA PRO A 106 1.52 -26.01 -4.77
C PRO A 106 0.56 -26.18 -3.58
N PHE A 107 -0.13 -27.31 -3.47
CA PHE A 107 -1.07 -27.59 -2.37
C PHE A 107 -0.40 -28.01 -1.06
N VAL A 108 0.89 -28.36 -1.07
CA VAL A 108 1.62 -28.68 0.17
C VAL A 108 1.82 -27.41 0.97
N THR A 109 1.44 -27.42 2.25
CA THR A 109 1.51 -26.21 3.08
C THR A 109 2.95 -25.90 3.48
N THR A 110 3.25 -24.63 3.76
CA THR A 110 4.59 -24.24 4.24
C THR A 110 4.90 -24.76 5.64
N LEU A 111 3.89 -25.11 6.44
CA LEU A 111 4.08 -25.82 7.71
C LEU A 111 4.55 -27.26 7.49
N ASP A 112 4.03 -27.96 6.47
CA ASP A 112 4.50 -29.29 6.10
C ASP A 112 5.94 -29.22 5.56
N LEU A 113 6.28 -28.17 4.79
CA LEU A 113 7.64 -27.94 4.32
C LEU A 113 8.62 -27.76 5.49
N LEU A 114 8.24 -27.00 6.52
CA LEU A 114 9.06 -26.85 7.73
C LEU A 114 9.32 -28.19 8.42
N GLU A 115 8.30 -29.02 8.57
CA GLU A 115 8.43 -30.34 9.18
C GLU A 115 9.32 -31.26 8.33
N ARG A 116 9.13 -31.27 7.02
CA ARG A 116 9.98 -32.03 6.09
C ARG A 116 11.43 -31.56 6.09
N ALA A 117 11.67 -30.25 6.19
CA ALA A 117 13.02 -29.69 6.31
C ALA A 117 13.73 -30.13 7.60
N GLN A 118 13.02 -30.29 8.72
CA GLN A 118 13.60 -30.86 9.95
C GLN A 118 14.10 -32.30 9.75
N HIS A 119 13.48 -33.04 8.83
CA HIS A 119 13.88 -34.39 8.45
C HIS A 119 14.94 -34.42 7.35
N GLY A 120 15.58 -33.26 7.06
CA GLY A 120 16.72 -33.14 6.15
C GLY A 120 16.35 -32.82 4.71
N GLU A 121 15.06 -32.65 4.40
CA GLU A 121 14.64 -32.28 3.06
C GLU A 121 15.04 -30.83 2.71
N ARG A 122 15.26 -30.60 1.42
CA ARG A 122 15.75 -29.34 0.85
C ARG A 122 14.86 -28.91 -0.28
N PHE A 123 14.63 -27.61 -0.43
CA PHE A 123 13.67 -27.08 -1.39
C PHE A 123 14.22 -25.92 -2.22
N THR A 124 13.44 -25.48 -3.21
CA THR A 124 13.83 -24.44 -4.17
C THR A 124 13.58 -23.03 -3.62
N CYS A 125 13.91 -22.02 -4.42
CA CYS A 125 13.56 -20.61 -4.18
C CYS A 125 12.04 -20.40 -3.97
N VAL A 126 11.20 -21.20 -4.63
CA VAL A 126 9.74 -21.10 -4.54
C VAL A 126 9.28 -21.36 -3.11
N GLU A 127 9.75 -22.44 -2.48
CA GLU A 127 9.36 -22.80 -1.12
C GLU A 127 9.86 -21.79 -0.08
N TYR A 128 11.05 -21.21 -0.29
CA TYR A 128 11.55 -20.13 0.58
C TYR A 128 10.64 -18.90 0.52
N ALA A 129 10.29 -18.49 -0.70
CA ALA A 129 9.44 -17.33 -0.91
C ALA A 129 8.02 -17.54 -0.34
N ARG A 130 7.44 -18.73 -0.55
CA ARG A 130 6.14 -19.10 0.02
C ARG A 130 6.16 -19.04 1.55
N LEU A 131 7.18 -19.63 2.18
CA LEU A 131 7.29 -19.60 3.64
C LEU A 131 7.45 -18.17 4.17
N LEU A 132 8.29 -17.34 3.55
CA LEU A 132 8.46 -15.95 3.99
C LEU A 132 7.18 -15.12 3.83
N VAL A 133 6.43 -15.31 2.75
CA VAL A 133 5.12 -14.64 2.58
C VAL A 133 4.15 -15.08 3.66
N ASP A 134 4.00 -16.39 3.91
CA ASP A 134 3.09 -16.90 4.92
C ASP A 134 3.46 -16.39 6.33
N VAL A 135 4.75 -16.34 6.66
CA VAL A 135 5.26 -15.74 7.91
C VAL A 135 4.84 -14.28 8.02
N LEU A 136 5.21 -13.44 7.05
CA LEU A 136 4.95 -12.00 7.12
C LEU A 136 3.45 -11.70 7.18
N VAL A 137 2.65 -12.37 6.34
CA VAL A 137 1.19 -12.23 6.31
C VAL A 137 0.57 -12.69 7.62
N ALA A 138 1.05 -13.79 8.22
CA ALA A 138 0.56 -14.25 9.52
C ALA A 138 0.80 -13.22 10.63
N TYR A 139 1.88 -12.44 10.57
CA TYR A 139 2.14 -11.35 11.51
C TYR A 139 1.50 -10.01 11.11
N GLY A 140 0.74 -9.97 10.00
CA GLY A 140 -0.01 -8.78 9.58
C GLY A 140 0.76 -7.82 8.67
N TYR A 141 1.88 -8.26 8.10
CA TYR A 141 2.64 -7.50 7.12
C TYR A 141 2.25 -7.91 5.70
N PRO A 142 1.81 -6.98 4.84
CA PRO A 142 1.45 -7.33 3.47
C PRO A 142 2.70 -7.79 2.71
N ALA A 143 2.70 -9.03 2.25
CA ALA A 143 3.81 -9.61 1.50
C ALA A 143 3.29 -10.40 0.31
N ARG A 144 4.12 -10.49 -0.74
CA ARG A 144 3.83 -11.24 -1.95
C ARG A 144 5.09 -11.86 -2.54
N VAL A 145 4.91 -12.92 -3.30
CA VAL A 145 5.96 -13.49 -4.13
C VAL A 145 6.24 -12.57 -5.32
N VAL A 146 7.51 -12.48 -5.74
CA VAL A 146 7.92 -11.88 -7.01
C VAL A 146 8.82 -12.85 -7.77
N GLY A 147 8.49 -13.09 -9.03
CA GLY A 147 9.36 -13.80 -9.97
C GLY A 147 10.33 -12.84 -10.66
N LEU A 148 11.58 -13.25 -10.78
CA LEU A 148 12.60 -12.56 -11.56
C LEU A 148 13.05 -13.52 -12.65
N SER A 149 12.91 -13.14 -13.90
CA SER A 149 13.23 -14.01 -15.04
C SER A 149 14.28 -13.41 -15.94
N LYS A 150 15.10 -14.28 -16.53
CA LYS A 150 16.10 -13.91 -17.53
C LYS A 150 15.42 -13.59 -18.86
N GLU A 151 16.14 -12.92 -19.75
CA GLU A 151 15.61 -12.52 -21.06
C GLU A 151 15.27 -13.72 -21.95
N ASP A 152 16.03 -14.80 -21.82
CA ASP A 152 15.89 -16.05 -22.57
C ASP A 152 14.95 -17.07 -21.88
N ILE A 153 13.96 -16.58 -21.10
CA ILE A 153 13.04 -17.41 -20.29
C ILE A 153 12.37 -18.53 -21.10
N GLU A 154 12.11 -18.30 -22.38
CA GLU A 154 11.38 -19.23 -23.25
C GLU A 154 12.20 -20.47 -23.62
N THR A 155 13.52 -20.34 -23.75
CA THR A 155 14.39 -21.40 -24.31
C THR A 155 15.43 -21.92 -23.33
N ARG A 156 15.69 -21.18 -22.24
CA ARG A 156 16.72 -21.56 -21.27
C ARG A 156 16.36 -22.89 -20.57
N PRO A 157 17.26 -23.88 -20.54
CA PRO A 157 16.94 -25.21 -20.00
C PRO A 157 16.84 -25.24 -18.47
N GLN A 158 17.59 -24.41 -17.74
CA GLN A 158 17.57 -24.35 -16.28
C GLN A 158 17.81 -22.93 -15.75
N GLY A 159 17.28 -22.64 -14.56
CA GLY A 159 17.50 -21.36 -13.88
C GLY A 159 17.02 -20.16 -14.69
N ALA A 160 15.93 -20.33 -15.45
CA ALA A 160 15.28 -19.26 -16.21
C ALA A 160 14.61 -18.22 -15.31
N ARG A 161 14.25 -18.64 -14.09
CA ARG A 161 13.57 -17.82 -13.11
C ARG A 161 14.14 -18.04 -11.72
N HIS A 162 14.13 -16.96 -10.94
CA HIS A 162 14.33 -16.93 -9.50
C HIS A 162 13.07 -16.39 -8.84
N VAL A 163 12.80 -16.81 -7.61
CA VAL A 163 11.60 -16.42 -6.87
C VAL A 163 12.02 -15.83 -5.53
N ALA A 164 11.57 -14.62 -5.28
CA ALA A 164 11.85 -13.86 -4.07
C ALA A 164 10.54 -13.27 -3.51
N VAL A 165 10.64 -12.35 -2.55
CA VAL A 165 9.49 -11.75 -1.87
C VAL A 165 9.57 -10.23 -1.94
N GLU A 166 8.41 -9.59 -1.99
CA GLU A 166 8.26 -8.19 -1.63
C GLU A 166 7.35 -8.06 -0.41
N ALA A 167 7.74 -7.21 0.54
CA ALA A 167 6.93 -6.82 1.68
C ALA A 167 6.62 -5.32 1.62
N TRP A 168 5.36 -4.93 1.86
CA TRP A 168 4.99 -3.53 1.93
C TRP A 168 5.45 -2.93 3.25
N SER A 169 6.28 -1.90 3.18
CA SER A 169 6.67 -1.10 4.33
C SER A 169 5.80 0.14 4.41
N THR A 170 5.12 0.33 5.53
CA THR A 170 4.45 1.61 5.84
C THR A 170 5.42 2.66 6.38
N THR A 171 6.65 2.28 6.74
CA THR A 171 7.71 3.23 7.11
C THR A 171 8.24 3.96 5.88
N TYR A 172 8.51 3.23 4.81
CA TYR A 172 9.02 3.77 3.54
C TYR A 172 7.91 4.01 2.51
N HIS A 173 6.70 3.54 2.82
CA HIS A 173 5.51 3.62 1.98
C HIS A 173 5.70 3.05 0.56
N LYS A 174 6.31 1.87 0.49
CA LYS A 174 6.64 1.16 -0.74
C LYS A 174 6.89 -0.32 -0.48
N TRP A 175 6.95 -1.10 -1.55
CA TRP A 175 7.39 -2.49 -1.52
C TRP A 175 8.92 -2.58 -1.35
N LEU A 176 9.37 -3.48 -0.48
CA LEU A 176 10.77 -3.80 -0.23
C LEU A 176 11.07 -5.23 -0.68
N PHE A 177 12.14 -5.42 -1.45
CA PHE A 177 12.60 -6.71 -1.92
C PHE A 177 13.35 -7.48 -0.82
N LEU A 178 13.02 -8.75 -0.68
CA LEU A 178 13.60 -9.70 0.28
C LEU A 178 13.89 -11.02 -0.45
N ASP A 179 15.12 -11.50 -0.39
CA ASP A 179 15.50 -12.79 -0.98
C ASP A 179 15.76 -13.85 0.10
N PRO A 180 14.76 -14.69 0.43
CA PRO A 180 14.89 -15.67 1.48
C PRO A 180 15.82 -16.84 1.16
N GLN A 181 16.16 -17.08 -0.10
CA GLN A 181 17.15 -18.10 -0.43
C GLN A 181 18.56 -17.64 -0.02
N TRP A 182 18.89 -16.38 -0.33
CA TRP A 182 20.20 -15.80 -0.07
C TRP A 182 20.28 -15.07 1.28
N GLY A 183 19.15 -14.85 1.94
CA GLY A 183 19.08 -14.05 3.16
C GLY A 183 19.49 -12.60 2.93
N CYS A 184 19.19 -12.04 1.75
CA CYS A 184 19.72 -10.75 1.34
C CYS A 184 18.62 -9.77 0.94
N TYR A 185 18.85 -8.48 1.16
CA TYR A 185 17.94 -7.40 0.80
C TYR A 185 18.74 -6.17 0.34
N PRO A 186 18.37 -5.57 -0.82
CA PRO A 186 19.15 -4.53 -1.47
C PRO A 186 18.80 -3.13 -0.98
N CYS A 187 19.83 -2.29 -0.89
CA CYS A 187 19.78 -0.85 -0.64
C CYS A 187 20.58 -0.11 -1.72
N MET A 188 20.18 1.11 -2.05
CA MET A 188 20.99 2.01 -2.87
C MET A 188 20.74 3.44 -2.38
N ASP A 189 21.80 4.20 -2.16
CA ASP A 189 21.73 5.59 -1.66
C ASP A 189 20.89 5.74 -0.37
N GLY A 190 20.97 4.74 0.53
CA GLY A 190 20.21 4.73 1.79
C GLY A 190 18.73 4.36 1.65
N ALA A 191 18.26 4.03 0.44
CA ALA A 191 16.89 3.60 0.19
C ALA A 191 16.79 2.09 -0.13
N TRP A 192 15.95 1.38 0.60
CA TRP A 192 15.61 -0.02 0.32
C TRP A 192 14.87 -0.13 -1.02
N LEU A 193 15.24 -1.13 -1.82
CA LEU A 193 14.72 -1.28 -3.18
C LEU A 193 13.58 -2.30 -3.23
N SER A 194 12.59 -2.03 -4.08
CA SER A 194 11.66 -3.02 -4.62
C SER A 194 12.32 -3.88 -5.70
N ALA A 195 11.67 -4.96 -6.13
CA ALA A 195 12.16 -5.77 -7.27
C ALA A 195 12.29 -4.94 -8.55
N TYR A 196 11.33 -4.03 -8.79
CA TYR A 196 11.34 -3.11 -9.92
C TYR A 196 12.54 -2.18 -9.88
N GLU A 197 12.82 -1.53 -8.74
CA GLU A 197 13.95 -0.61 -8.62
C GLU A 197 15.28 -1.37 -8.69
N LEU A 198 15.39 -2.53 -8.06
CA LEU A 198 16.54 -3.42 -8.16
C LEU A 198 16.84 -3.76 -9.62
N VAL A 199 15.88 -4.32 -10.35
CA VAL A 199 16.10 -4.75 -11.75
C VAL A 199 16.40 -3.55 -12.64
N ASN A 200 15.75 -2.40 -12.46
CA ASN A 200 16.08 -1.20 -13.25
C ASN A 200 17.47 -0.64 -12.95
N ALA A 201 17.92 -0.70 -11.70
CA ALA A 201 19.28 -0.31 -11.34
C ALA A 201 20.30 -1.22 -12.04
N ILE A 202 20.06 -2.53 -12.08
CA ILE A 202 20.90 -3.49 -12.82
C ILE A 202 20.90 -3.16 -14.32
N ILE A 203 19.73 -2.94 -14.92
CA ILE A 203 19.59 -2.59 -16.34
C ILE A 203 20.31 -1.27 -16.67
N ALA A 204 20.31 -0.32 -15.74
CA ALA A 204 21.00 0.96 -15.87
C ALA A 204 22.53 0.88 -15.65
N GLY A 205 23.09 -0.33 -15.47
CA GLY A 205 24.52 -0.52 -15.24
C GLY A 205 24.98 -0.12 -13.83
N LYS A 206 24.06 0.00 -12.86
CA LYS A 206 24.34 0.42 -11.50
C LYS A 206 24.50 -0.73 -10.50
N LEU A 207 24.69 -1.96 -10.99
CA LEU A 207 24.76 -3.15 -10.12
C LEU A 207 25.76 -2.96 -8.96
N GLU A 208 26.96 -2.43 -9.23
CA GLU A 208 27.99 -2.19 -8.19
C GLU A 208 27.62 -1.12 -7.16
N GLN A 209 26.67 -0.24 -7.46
CA GLN A 209 26.17 0.78 -6.52
C GLN A 209 25.11 0.22 -5.57
N ILE A 210 24.61 -0.99 -5.84
CA ILE A 210 23.63 -1.66 -4.99
C ILE A 210 24.37 -2.32 -3.83
N GLU A 211 24.07 -1.84 -2.63
CA GLU A 211 24.46 -2.46 -1.38
C GLU A 211 23.55 -3.67 -1.14
N LEU A 212 24.12 -4.86 -1.27
CA LEU A 212 23.45 -6.11 -0.97
C LEU A 212 23.71 -6.42 0.51
N VAL A 213 22.68 -6.32 1.35
CA VAL A 213 22.85 -6.50 2.80
C VAL A 213 22.49 -7.93 3.18
N PRO A 214 23.45 -8.79 3.57
CA PRO A 214 23.16 -10.16 3.97
C PRO A 214 22.73 -10.26 5.44
N ALA A 215 21.91 -11.27 5.75
CA ALA A 215 21.63 -11.69 7.11
C ALA A 215 22.83 -12.48 7.65
N GLY A 216 23.32 -12.07 8.84
CA GLY A 216 24.47 -12.72 9.48
C GLY A 216 24.21 -14.18 9.84
N GLU A 217 22.97 -14.51 10.20
CA GLU A 217 22.53 -15.87 10.52
C GLU A 217 22.62 -16.78 9.29
N VAL A 218 22.29 -16.25 8.11
CA VAL A 218 22.40 -16.99 6.84
C VAL A 218 23.86 -17.20 6.48
N CYS A 219 24.70 -16.17 6.62
CA CYS A 219 26.15 -16.29 6.45
C CYS A 219 26.73 -17.39 7.36
N ALA A 220 26.37 -17.39 8.64
CA ALA A 220 26.80 -18.39 9.62
C ALA A 220 26.31 -19.81 9.27
N TYR A 221 25.06 -19.94 8.83
CA TYR A 221 24.45 -21.21 8.45
C TYR A 221 25.13 -21.85 7.23
N TYR A 222 25.52 -21.04 6.25
CA TYR A 222 26.27 -21.49 5.07
C TYR A 222 27.78 -21.57 5.31
N ARG A 223 28.29 -21.02 6.43
CA ARG A 223 29.72 -20.90 6.76
C ARG A 223 30.49 -20.12 5.69
N ILE A 224 29.92 -18.99 5.29
CA ILE A 224 30.45 -18.07 4.29
C ILE A 224 30.57 -16.67 4.92
N THR A 225 31.54 -15.87 4.50
CA THR A 225 31.63 -14.48 4.96
C THR A 225 30.57 -13.60 4.28
N PRO A 226 30.18 -12.48 4.89
CA PRO A 226 29.26 -11.52 4.26
C PRO A 226 29.72 -11.07 2.86
N ASP A 227 31.01 -10.76 2.70
CA ASP A 227 31.56 -10.28 1.43
C ASP A 227 31.49 -11.35 0.32
N GLU A 228 31.86 -12.60 0.64
CA GLU A 228 31.75 -13.71 -0.30
C GLU A 228 30.29 -13.98 -0.71
N LEU A 229 29.34 -13.90 0.23
CA LEU A 229 27.92 -14.06 -0.09
C LEU A 229 27.45 -12.94 -1.00
N VAL A 230 27.82 -11.69 -0.71
CA VAL A 230 27.47 -10.52 -1.52
C VAL A 230 28.03 -10.66 -2.94
N GLU A 231 29.29 -11.06 -3.11
CA GLU A 231 29.90 -11.25 -4.41
C GLU A 231 29.17 -12.33 -5.23
N GLN A 232 28.91 -13.49 -4.62
CA GLN A 232 28.18 -14.58 -5.27
C GLN A 232 26.75 -14.16 -5.65
N TYR A 233 26.07 -13.45 -4.75
CA TYR A 233 24.71 -13.01 -4.96
C TYR A 233 24.61 -11.95 -6.05
N ARG A 234 25.59 -11.04 -6.12
CA ARG A 234 25.69 -10.02 -7.18
C ARG A 234 25.78 -10.67 -8.55
N ILE A 235 26.67 -11.65 -8.71
CA ILE A 235 26.85 -12.42 -9.95
C ILE A 235 25.57 -13.19 -10.28
N PHE A 236 24.95 -13.81 -9.27
CA PHE A 236 23.71 -14.57 -9.43
C PHE A 236 22.55 -13.70 -9.93
N LEU A 237 22.38 -12.49 -9.39
CA LEU A 237 21.28 -11.58 -9.74
C LEU A 237 21.43 -10.91 -11.10
N ALA A 238 22.66 -10.60 -11.52
CA ALA A 238 22.97 -9.85 -12.74
C ALA A 238 22.16 -10.26 -14.01
N PRO A 239 21.96 -11.55 -14.33
CA PRO A 239 21.22 -11.96 -15.52
C PRO A 239 19.69 -11.80 -15.43
N TYR A 240 19.11 -11.59 -14.25
CA TYR A 240 17.66 -11.57 -14.05
C TYR A 240 17.03 -10.22 -14.41
N THR A 241 17.17 -9.80 -15.66
CA THR A 241 16.70 -8.49 -16.16
C THR A 241 15.65 -8.57 -17.26
N GLY A 242 15.06 -9.75 -17.47
CA GLY A 242 14.05 -9.98 -18.50
C GLY A 242 12.66 -9.53 -18.07
N PHE A 243 12.13 -10.21 -17.06
CA PHE A 243 10.74 -10.05 -16.63
C PHE A 243 10.62 -10.07 -15.11
N LEU A 244 9.66 -9.31 -14.59
CA LEU A 244 9.15 -9.45 -13.24
C LEU A 244 7.73 -9.99 -13.31
N ASP A 245 7.35 -10.92 -12.44
CA ASP A 245 5.96 -11.37 -12.38
C ASP A 245 5.44 -11.49 -10.95
N TYR A 246 4.16 -11.19 -10.79
CA TYR A 246 3.48 -11.05 -9.50
C TYR A 246 2.18 -11.85 -9.51
N PRO A 247 1.87 -12.59 -8.43
CA PRO A 247 0.53 -13.08 -8.17
C PRO A 247 -0.50 -11.96 -8.29
N TYR A 248 -1.58 -12.22 -9.02
CA TYR A 248 -2.59 -11.22 -9.33
C TYR A 248 -3.98 -11.85 -9.33
N VAL A 249 -4.97 -11.11 -8.84
CA VAL A 249 -6.39 -11.49 -8.90
C VAL A 249 -7.09 -10.52 -9.84
N TYR A 250 -7.80 -11.06 -10.82
CA TYR A 250 -8.64 -10.25 -11.71
C TYR A 250 -9.98 -10.96 -11.89
N ASP A 251 -11.07 -10.25 -11.64
CA ASP A 251 -12.44 -10.79 -11.72
C ASP A 251 -12.61 -12.10 -10.92
N GLY A 252 -12.07 -12.11 -9.69
CA GLY A 252 -12.11 -13.27 -8.79
C GLY A 252 -11.22 -14.46 -9.20
N LYS A 253 -10.46 -14.35 -10.30
CA LYS A 253 -9.57 -15.41 -10.79
C LYS A 253 -8.12 -15.10 -10.51
N TYR A 254 -7.38 -16.11 -10.08
CA TYR A 254 -5.93 -16.05 -9.92
C TYR A 254 -5.23 -16.08 -11.29
N THR A 255 -4.20 -15.25 -11.45
CA THR A 255 -3.37 -15.09 -12.65
C THR A 255 -2.01 -14.52 -12.24
N LEU A 256 -1.11 -14.31 -13.20
CA LEU A 256 0.15 -13.59 -12.98
C LEU A 256 0.17 -12.32 -13.81
N LEU A 257 0.56 -11.21 -13.18
CA LEU A 257 0.89 -9.97 -13.86
C LEU A 257 2.39 -9.97 -14.16
N MET A 258 2.75 -10.02 -15.44
CA MET A 258 4.13 -9.97 -15.91
C MET A 258 4.49 -8.57 -16.41
N TYR A 259 5.44 -7.94 -15.71
CA TYR A 259 6.11 -6.72 -16.12
C TYR A 259 7.30 -7.02 -17.01
N ILE A 260 7.36 -6.34 -18.16
CA ILE A 260 8.44 -6.49 -19.15
C ILE A 260 9.49 -5.42 -18.86
N CYS A 261 10.68 -5.84 -18.43
CA CYS A 261 11.68 -4.93 -17.89
C CYS A 261 12.37 -4.06 -18.96
N LYS A 262 12.40 -4.53 -20.22
CA LYS A 262 13.03 -3.80 -21.34
C LYS A 262 12.05 -3.64 -22.49
N LYS A 263 12.05 -2.46 -23.12
CA LYS A 263 11.18 -2.17 -24.29
C LYS A 263 11.42 -3.13 -25.46
N SER A 264 12.66 -3.60 -25.62
CA SER A 264 13.09 -4.50 -26.69
C SER A 264 12.62 -5.94 -26.53
N LEU A 265 12.19 -6.35 -25.33
CA LEU A 265 11.83 -7.74 -25.07
C LEU A 265 10.46 -8.10 -25.66
N PRO A 266 10.33 -9.29 -26.26
CA PRO A 266 9.04 -9.82 -26.69
C PRO A 266 8.17 -10.20 -25.49
N LEU A 267 6.90 -10.49 -25.76
CA LEU A 267 6.01 -11.13 -24.79
C LEU A 267 6.30 -12.64 -24.80
N PRO A 268 6.79 -13.23 -23.70
CA PRO A 268 7.13 -14.65 -23.69
C PRO A 268 5.85 -15.48 -23.68
N LEU A 269 5.72 -16.45 -24.59
CA LEU A 269 4.58 -17.39 -24.61
C LEU A 269 4.99 -18.80 -24.15
N ALA A 270 6.26 -18.98 -23.80
CA ALA A 270 6.78 -20.21 -23.23
C ALA A 270 7.67 -19.94 -22.01
N PHE A 271 7.83 -20.96 -21.19
CA PHE A 271 8.76 -21.04 -20.08
C PHE A 271 9.57 -22.32 -20.25
N GLN A 272 10.85 -22.19 -20.56
CA GLN A 272 11.76 -23.33 -20.74
C GLN A 272 11.23 -24.39 -21.72
N GLY A 273 10.66 -23.96 -22.85
CA GLY A 273 10.08 -24.82 -23.88
C GLY A 273 8.65 -25.29 -23.61
N VAL A 274 8.06 -24.95 -22.47
CA VAL A 274 6.68 -25.32 -22.10
C VAL A 274 5.75 -24.11 -22.32
N PRO A 275 4.55 -24.27 -22.92
CA PRO A 275 3.61 -23.16 -23.10
C PRO A 275 3.23 -22.47 -21.80
N LEU A 276 3.25 -21.13 -21.80
CA LEU A 276 2.68 -20.29 -20.74
C LEU A 276 1.23 -19.93 -21.08
N SER A 277 0.35 -19.93 -20.08
CA SER A 277 -1.04 -19.51 -20.23
C SER A 277 -1.53 -18.77 -18.99
N GLY A 278 -2.58 -17.96 -19.16
CA GLY A 278 -3.21 -17.24 -18.04
C GLY A 278 -2.35 -16.10 -17.46
N LEU A 279 -1.66 -15.34 -18.33
CA LEU A 279 -0.80 -14.21 -17.96
C LEU A 279 -1.38 -12.87 -18.43
N PHE A 280 -1.19 -11.82 -17.63
CA PHE A 280 -1.36 -10.42 -18.05
C PHE A 280 -0.02 -9.75 -18.24
N TYR A 281 0.23 -9.16 -19.40
CA TYR A 281 1.45 -8.40 -19.66
C TYR A 281 1.26 -6.91 -19.38
N THR A 282 2.30 -6.27 -18.85
CA THR A 282 2.34 -4.82 -18.67
C THR A 282 3.75 -4.27 -18.90
N ARG A 283 3.82 -3.05 -19.45
CA ARG A 283 5.03 -2.21 -19.45
C ARG A 283 4.93 -1.04 -18.48
N SER A 284 3.80 -0.94 -17.77
CA SER A 284 3.59 0.06 -16.73
C SER A 284 3.84 -0.59 -15.38
N TRP A 285 4.94 -0.22 -14.74
CA TRP A 285 5.27 -0.66 -13.38
C TRP A 285 4.19 -0.25 -12.38
N ARG A 286 3.50 0.88 -12.63
CA ARG A 286 2.38 1.34 -11.80
C ARG A 286 1.29 0.26 -11.68
N LYS A 287 1.04 -0.57 -12.71
CA LYS A 287 0.06 -1.67 -12.56
C LYS A 287 0.47 -2.70 -11.49
N ALA A 288 1.77 -2.90 -11.28
CA ALA A 288 2.31 -3.84 -10.30
C ALA A 288 2.54 -3.23 -8.91
N TYR A 289 2.76 -1.91 -8.81
CA TYR A 289 3.12 -1.22 -7.56
C TYR A 289 2.07 -0.20 -7.15
N GLY A 290 0.95 -0.70 -6.61
CA GLY A 290 -0.05 0.11 -5.94
C GLY A 290 0.36 0.49 -4.52
N ALA A 291 -0.14 1.63 -4.05
CA ALA A 291 0.06 2.10 -2.69
C ALA A 291 -0.87 1.38 -1.71
N LEU A 292 -0.29 0.65 -0.74
CA LEU A 292 -1.05 -0.16 0.23
C LEU A 292 -1.27 0.52 1.57
N ASP A 293 -1.09 1.83 1.69
CA ASP A 293 -1.21 2.51 2.97
C ASP A 293 -1.79 3.91 2.88
N GLN A 294 -2.69 4.14 1.93
CA GLN A 294 -3.37 5.41 1.75
C GLN A 294 -4.68 5.44 2.53
N THR A 295 -4.87 6.49 3.34
CA THR A 295 -6.15 6.79 4.00
C THR A 295 -6.91 7.88 3.26
N HIS A 296 -8.16 7.59 2.91
CA HIS A 296 -9.08 8.45 2.18
C HIS A 296 -10.22 8.88 3.10
N VAL A 297 -10.68 10.12 2.95
CA VAL A 297 -11.69 10.71 3.82
C VAL A 297 -12.75 11.38 2.98
N THR A 298 -14.01 10.98 3.15
CA THR A 298 -15.16 11.64 2.55
C THR A 298 -15.85 12.52 3.58
N PHE A 299 -16.01 13.80 3.27
CA PHE A 299 -16.66 14.77 4.14
C PHE A 299 -18.15 14.84 3.85
N ARG A 300 -18.99 14.55 4.84
CA ARG A 300 -20.44 14.76 4.78
C ARG A 300 -20.83 15.83 5.77
N TYR A 301 -21.36 16.94 5.27
CA TYR A 301 -21.84 18.00 6.15
C TYR A 301 -22.97 17.49 7.05
N SER A 302 -22.83 17.70 8.36
CA SER A 302 -23.77 17.28 9.39
C SER A 302 -24.08 18.37 10.41
N GLY A 303 -23.59 19.59 10.18
CA GLY A 303 -23.82 20.75 11.04
C GLY A 303 -25.02 21.61 10.65
N ASP A 304 -25.22 22.70 11.37
CA ASP A 304 -26.33 23.63 11.15
C ASP A 304 -25.98 24.70 10.11
N TYR A 305 -26.87 24.89 9.13
CA TYR A 305 -26.76 25.95 8.14
C TYR A 305 -27.98 26.86 8.20
N HIS A 306 -27.75 28.17 8.33
CA HIS A 306 -28.81 29.17 8.31
C HIS A 306 -28.72 30.03 7.04
N PRO A 307 -29.77 30.13 6.20
CA PRO A 307 -29.70 30.83 4.92
C PRO A 307 -29.20 32.28 4.99
N GLN A 308 -29.46 32.99 6.10
CA GLN A 308 -29.05 34.38 6.28
C GLN A 308 -27.69 34.53 7.00
N ARG A 309 -27.33 33.61 7.91
CA ARG A 309 -26.14 33.70 8.78
C ARG A 309 -24.98 32.81 8.29
N GLY A 310 -25.23 31.93 7.32
CA GLY A 310 -24.26 30.95 6.82
C GLY A 310 -24.10 29.78 7.79
N PHE A 311 -22.87 29.28 7.89
CA PHE A 311 -22.49 28.20 8.82
C PHE A 311 -22.50 28.71 10.27
N THR A 312 -23.41 28.20 11.11
CA THR A 312 -23.51 28.63 12.52
C THR A 312 -22.75 27.72 13.47
N GLN A 313 -22.71 26.42 13.18
CA GLN A 313 -21.86 25.43 13.83
C GLN A 313 -21.56 24.30 12.84
N PRO A 314 -20.62 24.52 11.90
CA PRO A 314 -20.28 23.52 10.91
C PRO A 314 -19.70 22.28 11.59
N ALA A 315 -20.23 21.14 11.17
CA ALA A 315 -19.80 19.82 11.59
C ALA A 315 -19.82 18.89 10.38
N TYR A 316 -18.95 17.89 10.42
CA TYR A 316 -18.82 16.89 9.37
C TYR A 316 -18.82 15.49 9.96
N THR A 317 -19.58 14.59 9.33
CA THR A 317 -19.35 13.15 9.44
C THR A 317 -18.31 12.77 8.40
N LEU A 318 -17.21 12.22 8.85
CA LEU A 318 -16.11 11.76 8.00
C LEU A 318 -16.24 10.26 7.80
N ASP A 319 -16.43 9.80 6.56
CA ASP A 319 -16.28 8.39 6.22
C ASP A 319 -14.83 8.12 5.84
N ILE A 320 -14.19 7.19 6.56
CA ILE A 320 -12.77 6.86 6.41
C ILE A 320 -12.66 5.54 5.65
N ALA A 321 -11.82 5.53 4.61
CA ALA A 321 -11.46 4.34 3.87
C ALA A 321 -9.94 4.22 3.76
N THR A 322 -9.40 3.03 3.54
CA THR A 322 -7.96 2.84 3.39
C THR A 322 -7.63 1.71 2.44
N THR A 323 -6.44 1.78 1.85
CA THR A 323 -5.86 0.70 1.04
C THR A 323 -5.03 -0.26 1.87
N LEU A 324 -4.76 0.07 3.15
CA LEU A 324 -4.09 -0.80 4.11
C LEU A 324 -4.96 -2.03 4.42
N PRO A 325 -4.45 -3.26 4.20
CA PRO A 325 -5.19 -4.45 4.58
C PRO A 325 -5.17 -4.66 6.09
N TRP A 326 -6.13 -5.45 6.57
CA TRP A 326 -6.21 -5.93 7.96
C TRP A 326 -6.15 -4.83 9.03
N VAL A 327 -6.91 -3.76 8.80
CA VAL A 327 -7.06 -2.64 9.73
C VAL A 327 -7.67 -3.10 11.05
N GLN A 328 -7.05 -2.75 12.16
CA GLN A 328 -7.63 -2.93 13.49
C GLN A 328 -8.49 -1.74 13.91
N HIS A 329 -7.98 -0.53 13.70
CA HIS A 329 -8.63 0.72 14.07
C HIS A 329 -8.04 1.88 13.27
N PHE A 330 -8.62 3.07 13.42
CA PHE A 330 -8.04 4.31 12.91
C PHE A 330 -7.56 5.17 14.07
N GLU A 331 -6.65 6.09 13.79
CA GLU A 331 -6.24 7.12 14.74
C GLU A 331 -6.59 8.49 14.13
N VAL A 332 -7.03 9.41 14.99
CA VAL A 332 -7.32 10.81 14.62
C VAL A 332 -6.50 11.75 15.49
N ARG A 333 -6.01 12.84 14.90
CA ARG A 333 -5.38 13.97 15.60
C ARG A 333 -6.04 15.25 15.13
N LEU A 334 -6.50 16.06 16.09
CA LEU A 334 -7.08 17.37 15.84
C LEU A 334 -6.10 18.45 16.29
N ASP A 335 -5.94 19.50 15.48
CA ASP A 335 -5.25 20.75 15.83
C ASP A 335 -3.87 20.55 16.50
N SER A 336 -3.08 19.63 15.92
CA SER A 336 -1.75 19.24 16.43
C SER A 336 -1.73 18.64 17.84
N GLY A 337 -2.88 18.20 18.36
CA GLY A 337 -3.01 17.50 19.63
C GLY A 337 -2.42 16.09 19.62
N SER A 338 -2.84 15.25 20.57
CA SER A 338 -2.41 13.84 20.60
C SER A 338 -3.26 12.97 19.67
N TRP A 339 -2.64 11.92 19.13
CA TRP A 339 -3.37 10.87 18.39
C TRP A 339 -4.32 10.13 19.33
N GLN A 340 -5.56 9.94 18.89
CA GLN A 340 -6.62 9.23 19.62
C GLN A 340 -7.14 8.07 18.76
N PRO A 341 -7.29 6.86 19.33
CA PRO A 341 -7.86 5.74 18.60
C PRO A 341 -9.37 5.92 18.40
N ILE A 342 -9.85 5.52 17.23
CA ILE A 342 -11.28 5.43 16.90
C ILE A 342 -11.56 4.05 16.28
N SER A 343 -12.55 3.35 16.84
CA SER A 343 -12.88 1.98 16.44
C SER A 343 -13.80 1.88 15.23
N SER A 344 -14.40 3.00 14.81
CA SER A 344 -15.30 3.04 13.65
C SER A 344 -14.66 3.78 12.48
N ALA A 345 -14.98 3.36 11.26
CA ALA A 345 -14.62 4.05 10.02
C ALA A 345 -15.42 5.37 9.82
N ARG A 346 -16.07 5.89 10.87
CA ARG A 346 -16.77 7.16 10.89
C ARG A 346 -16.29 8.03 12.04
N TYR A 347 -16.11 9.32 11.77
CA TYR A 347 -15.72 10.29 12.80
C TYR A 347 -16.57 11.55 12.71
N GLN A 348 -17.01 12.07 13.85
CA GLN A 348 -17.72 13.35 13.92
C GLN A 348 -16.73 14.47 14.22
N TRP A 349 -16.57 15.39 13.26
CA TRP A 349 -15.67 16.53 13.39
C TRP A 349 -16.49 17.81 13.47
N LYS A 350 -16.59 18.38 14.68
CA LYS A 350 -17.18 19.70 14.92
C LYS A 350 -16.08 20.74 14.81
N LEU A 351 -16.31 21.77 14.00
CA LEU A 351 -15.33 22.84 13.82
C LEU A 351 -15.48 23.90 14.91
N HIS A 352 -14.37 24.49 15.32
CA HIS A 352 -14.33 25.74 16.06
C HIS A 352 -14.00 26.90 15.12
N ARG A 353 -14.29 28.14 15.53
CA ARG A 353 -13.95 29.32 14.73
C ARG A 353 -12.43 29.41 14.55
N GLY A 354 -11.99 29.83 13.37
CA GLY A 354 -10.58 29.89 12.97
C GLY A 354 -10.15 28.71 12.12
N VAL A 355 -8.87 28.36 12.22
CA VAL A 355 -8.25 27.25 11.48
C VAL A 355 -8.44 25.95 12.28
N ASN A 356 -8.91 24.92 11.59
CA ASN A 356 -9.11 23.58 12.12
C ASN A 356 -8.27 22.61 11.29
N THR A 357 -7.52 21.73 11.93
CA THR A 357 -6.73 20.68 11.28
C THR A 357 -7.18 19.33 11.77
N ILE A 358 -7.37 18.40 10.84
CA ILE A 358 -7.58 16.99 11.15
C ILE A 358 -6.57 16.14 10.41
N GLU A 359 -5.98 15.20 11.13
CA GLU A 359 -5.13 14.15 10.58
C GLU A 359 -5.70 12.78 10.93
N LEU A 360 -5.71 11.88 9.95
CA LEU A 360 -6.28 10.55 10.04
C LEU A 360 -5.31 9.52 9.48
N ARG A 361 -5.20 8.36 10.13
CA ARG A 361 -4.43 7.21 9.63
C ARG A 361 -5.06 5.90 10.06
N ALA A 362 -4.84 4.84 9.30
CA ALA A 362 -5.20 3.49 9.67
C ALA A 362 -4.07 2.82 10.47
N VAL A 363 -4.44 1.91 11.37
CA VAL A 363 -3.51 1.05 12.11
C VAL A 363 -3.80 -0.40 11.72
N GLY A 364 -2.81 -1.06 11.13
CA GLY A 364 -2.90 -2.45 10.66
C GLY A 364 -2.76 -3.48 11.78
N TYR A 365 -2.89 -4.75 11.43
CA TYR A 365 -2.84 -5.86 12.38
C TYR A 365 -1.53 -5.93 13.20
N SER A 366 -0.39 -5.65 12.59
CA SER A 366 0.91 -5.63 13.26
C SER A 366 1.14 -4.37 14.11
N GLY A 367 0.20 -3.42 14.14
CA GLY A 367 0.37 -2.10 14.77
C GLY A 367 1.07 -1.08 13.86
N VAL A 368 1.48 -1.46 12.65
CA VAL A 368 2.00 -0.53 11.64
C VAL A 368 0.93 0.48 11.24
N ARG A 369 1.38 1.69 10.89
CA ARG A 369 0.50 2.83 10.67
C ARG A 369 0.59 3.28 9.22
N SER A 370 -0.56 3.51 8.61
CA SER A 370 -0.62 4.01 7.24
C SER A 370 -0.04 5.42 7.11
N ARG A 371 0.13 5.92 5.87
CA ARG A 371 0.30 7.36 5.63
C ARG A 371 -0.85 8.10 6.31
N SER A 372 -0.52 9.21 6.98
CA SER A 372 -1.54 10.12 7.48
C SER A 372 -2.11 10.97 6.34
N SER A 373 -3.41 11.22 6.42
CA SER A 373 -4.13 12.14 5.56
C SER A 373 -4.49 13.38 6.38
N SER A 374 -4.03 14.56 5.95
CA SER A 374 -4.22 15.81 6.67
C SER A 374 -5.09 16.78 5.87
N VAL A 375 -6.10 17.36 6.52
CA VAL A 375 -6.96 18.39 5.93
C VAL A 375 -7.02 19.58 6.87
N THR A 376 -6.81 20.77 6.33
CA THR A 376 -6.94 22.04 7.06
C THR A 376 -8.10 22.84 6.49
N VAL A 377 -9.03 23.24 7.36
CA VAL A 377 -10.23 24.00 7.03
C VAL A 377 -10.30 25.26 7.89
N PHE A 378 -10.65 26.38 7.27
CA PHE A 378 -10.98 27.62 7.95
C PHE A 378 -12.50 27.77 8.07
N TRP A 379 -12.98 28.12 9.26
CA TRP A 379 -14.34 28.58 9.51
C TRP A 379 -14.32 29.93 10.23
N GLY A 380 -14.79 31.00 9.61
CA GLY A 380 -14.74 32.34 10.20
C GLY A 380 -15.26 33.42 9.27
N LEU A 381 -15.05 34.69 9.63
CA LEU A 381 -15.40 35.80 8.74
C LEU A 381 -14.44 35.86 7.54
N PRO A 382 -14.88 36.37 6.37
CA PRO A 382 -14.00 36.54 5.21
C PRO A 382 -12.73 37.35 5.52
N GLY A 383 -12.83 38.40 6.35
CA GLY A 383 -11.69 39.21 6.77
C GLY A 383 -10.72 38.51 7.73
N GLU A 384 -11.13 37.42 8.37
CA GLU A 384 -10.31 36.59 9.26
C GLU A 384 -9.57 35.47 8.51
N LEU A 385 -9.85 35.29 7.20
CA LEU A 385 -9.22 34.24 6.40
C LEU A 385 -7.70 34.44 6.39
N PRO A 386 -6.91 33.43 6.81
CA PRO A 386 -5.46 33.54 6.79
C PRO A 386 -4.97 33.86 5.39
N LYS A 387 -4.05 34.81 5.27
CA LYS A 387 -3.32 35.00 4.01
C LYS A 387 -2.54 33.72 3.76
N LEU A 388 -2.89 32.99 2.70
CA LEU A 388 -2.14 31.82 2.26
C LEU A 388 -0.71 32.28 1.97
N SER A 389 0.25 31.94 2.83
CA SER A 389 1.65 32.04 2.47
C SER A 389 1.89 31.00 1.39
N SER A 390 2.41 31.43 0.24
CA SER A 390 2.86 30.54 -0.83
C SER A 390 4.07 29.76 -0.35
N THR A 391 3.83 28.67 0.36
CA THR A 391 4.83 27.67 0.73
C THR A 391 4.15 26.31 0.69
N GLN A 392 4.15 25.72 -0.51
CA GLN A 392 4.24 24.28 -0.69
C GLN A 392 5.65 23.98 -1.16
#